data_AF-A0A452IVI2-F1
#
_entry.id   AF-A0A452IVI2-F1
#
_cell.length_a   1.000
_cell.length_b   1.000
_cell.length_c   1.000
_cell.angle_alpha   90.00
_cell.angle_beta   90.00
_cell.angle_gamma   90.00
#
_symmetry.space_group_name_H-M   'P 1'
#
loop_
_entity.id
_entity.type
_entity.pdbx_description
1 polymer ?
#
loop_
_entity_poly.entity_id
_entity_poly.type
_entity_poly.pdbx_seq_one_letter_code
_entity_poly.pdbx_strand_id
1 'polypeptide(L)'
;MCELEGMADAKQKRNEQLKRWLGSETDLEPPVVKRKKTKVKFDDGAVFLAACSSGDTDEVLRLLERGADINYANVDGLTALHQVRAGPSSA
;
A
#
# COMPACT_ATOMS: atom_id res chain seq x y z
N MET A 1 31.05 -5.95 -26.05
CA MET A 1 30.35 -7.17 -26.54
C MET A 1 29.78 -8.03 -25.40
N CYS A 2 30.38 -8.06 -24.19
CA CYS A 2 29.86 -8.80 -23.02
C CYS A 2 28.60 -8.20 -22.36
N GLU A 3 28.39 -6.88 -22.46
CA GLU A 3 27.30 -6.18 -21.73
C GLU A 3 25.90 -6.34 -22.34
N LEU A 4 25.79 -6.59 -23.66
CA LEU A 4 24.48 -6.75 -24.33
C LEU A 4 23.86 -8.13 -24.06
N GLU A 5 24.68 -9.18 -23.89
CA GLU A 5 24.19 -10.54 -23.62
C GLU A 5 23.62 -10.66 -22.19
N GLY A 6 24.23 -10.00 -21.20
CA GLY A 6 23.73 -10.01 -19.82
C GLY A 6 22.37 -9.33 -19.62
N MET A 7 22.09 -8.26 -20.36
CA MET A 7 20.79 -7.57 -20.30
C MET A 7 19.67 -8.39 -20.96
N ALA A 8 19.97 -9.09 -22.05
CA ALA A 8 19.05 -10.00 -22.71
C ALA A 8 18.73 -11.22 -21.83
N ASP A 9 19.74 -11.78 -21.17
CA ASP A 9 19.61 -12.89 -20.22
C ASP A 9 18.77 -12.50 -18.98
N ALA A 10 18.98 -11.31 -18.41
CA ALA A 10 18.17 -10.82 -17.29
C ALA A 10 16.68 -10.64 -17.66
N LYS A 11 16.40 -10.17 -18.89
CA LYS A 11 15.02 -10.01 -19.39
C LYS A 11 14.36 -11.37 -19.65
N GLN A 12 15.11 -12.33 -20.18
CA GLN A 12 14.65 -13.71 -20.40
C GLN A 12 14.31 -14.38 -19.07
N LYS A 13 15.21 -14.31 -18.08
CA LYS A 13 15.00 -14.88 -16.73
C LYS A 13 13.76 -14.30 -16.04
N ARG A 14 13.54 -12.98 -16.15
CA ARG A 14 12.31 -12.35 -15.62
C ARG A 14 11.06 -12.88 -16.32
N ASN A 15 11.09 -13.04 -17.65
CA ASN A 15 9.96 -13.58 -18.41
C ASN A 15 9.64 -15.03 -17.99
N GLU A 16 10.66 -15.86 -17.79
CA GLU A 16 10.49 -17.23 -17.32
C GLU A 16 9.91 -17.29 -15.90
N GLN A 17 10.35 -16.40 -15.00
CA GLN A 17 9.78 -16.27 -13.65
C GLN A 17 8.31 -15.88 -13.69
N LEU A 18 7.93 -14.89 -14.50
CA LEU A 18 6.53 -14.47 -14.65
C LEU A 18 5.66 -15.60 -15.22
N LYS A 19 6.16 -16.35 -16.20
CA LYS A 19 5.47 -17.54 -16.73
C LYS A 19 5.25 -18.62 -15.68
N ARG A 20 6.21 -18.80 -14.77
CA ARG A 20 6.07 -19.77 -13.66
C ARG A 20 5.15 -19.27 -12.56
N TRP A 21 5.06 -17.96 -12.37
CA TRP A 21 4.16 -17.36 -11.39
C TRP A 21 2.70 -17.41 -11.84
N LEU A 22 2.42 -17.20 -13.14
CA LEU A 22 1.08 -17.31 -13.72
C LEU A 22 0.48 -18.70 -13.47
N GLY A 23 -0.70 -18.73 -12.85
CA GLY A 23 -1.41 -19.97 -12.47
C GLY A 23 -0.85 -20.68 -11.23
N SER A 24 0.18 -20.11 -10.58
CA SER A 24 0.65 -20.61 -9.28
C SER A 24 -0.34 -20.31 -8.17
N GLU A 25 -0.21 -20.99 -7.03
CA GLU A 25 -1.00 -20.69 -5.82
C GLU A 25 -0.86 -19.24 -5.33
N THR A 26 0.21 -18.54 -5.72
CA THR A 26 0.44 -17.13 -5.33
C THR A 26 -0.25 -16.14 -6.29
N ASP A 27 -0.57 -16.56 -7.51
CA ASP A 27 -1.34 -15.79 -8.51
C ASP A 27 -2.85 -15.95 -8.30
N LEU A 28 -3.28 -17.05 -7.70
CA LEU A 28 -4.70 -17.29 -7.40
C LEU A 28 -5.19 -16.32 -6.31
N GLU A 29 -6.00 -15.33 -6.71
CA GLU A 29 -6.76 -14.54 -5.75
C GLU A 29 -7.77 -15.45 -5.01
N PRO A 30 -7.75 -15.46 -3.66
CA PRO A 30 -8.69 -16.26 -2.92
C PRO A 30 -10.11 -15.72 -3.13
N PRO A 31 -11.11 -16.58 -3.41
CA PRO A 31 -12.49 -16.15 -3.69
C PRO A 31 -13.16 -15.44 -2.49
N VAL A 32 -12.57 -15.56 -1.30
CA VAL A 32 -12.99 -14.84 -0.09
C VAL A 32 -11.75 -14.41 0.68
N VAL A 33 -11.58 -13.09 0.87
CA VAL A 33 -10.56 -12.55 1.77
C VAL A 33 -10.97 -12.85 3.22
N LYS A 34 -10.59 -14.02 3.73
CA LYS A 34 -10.79 -14.36 5.13
C LYS A 34 -9.86 -13.47 5.97
N ARG A 35 -10.44 -12.49 6.67
CA ARG A 35 -9.71 -11.61 7.61
C ARG A 35 -9.13 -12.46 8.75
N LYS A 36 -7.90 -12.95 8.56
CA LYS A 36 -7.13 -13.58 9.64
C LYS A 36 -6.87 -12.50 10.68
N LYS A 37 -7.03 -12.83 11.97
CA LYS A 37 -6.66 -11.91 13.06
C LYS A 37 -5.18 -11.59 12.94
N THR A 38 -4.84 -10.41 12.42
CA THR A 38 -3.45 -9.97 12.29
C THR A 38 -2.91 -9.68 13.69
N LYS A 39 -1.75 -10.24 14.00
CA LYS A 39 -1.03 -9.96 15.25
C LYS A 39 -0.35 -8.58 15.22
N VAL A 40 -0.08 -8.07 14.02
CA VAL A 40 0.56 -6.78 13.79
C VAL A 40 -0.50 -5.68 13.85
N LYS A 41 -0.25 -4.68 14.69
CA LYS A 41 -1.05 -3.45 14.80
C LYS A 41 -0.10 -2.26 14.68
N PHE A 42 -0.59 -1.20 14.05
CA PHE A 42 0.08 0.09 14.00
C PHE A 42 -0.56 1.05 14.99
N ASP A 43 0.16 2.12 15.31
CA ASP A 43 -0.39 3.22 16.11
C ASP A 43 -1.59 3.86 15.39
N ASP A 44 -2.66 4.16 16.11
CA ASP A 44 -3.90 4.69 15.52
C ASP A 44 -3.65 6.03 14.79
N GLY A 45 -2.67 6.85 15.21
CA GLY A 45 -2.31 8.08 14.53
C GLY A 45 -1.62 7.86 13.18
N ALA A 46 -0.76 6.84 13.09
CA ALA A 46 -0.13 6.44 11.82
C ALA A 46 -1.16 5.85 10.84
N VAL A 47 -2.11 5.06 11.34
CA VAL A 47 -3.21 4.52 10.53
C VAL A 47 -4.13 5.66 10.05
N PHE A 48 -4.41 6.64 10.90
CA PHE A 48 -5.21 7.82 10.55
C PHE A 48 -4.59 8.63 9.41
N LEU A 49 -3.29 8.96 9.50
CA LEU A 49 -2.57 9.65 8.43
C LEU A 49 -2.61 8.88 7.11
N ALA A 50 -2.45 7.56 7.16
CA ALA A 50 -2.50 6.71 5.98
C ALA A 50 -3.90 6.71 5.33
N ALA A 51 -4.95 6.59 6.14
CA ALA A 51 -6.34 6.62 5.67
C ALA A 51 -6.70 7.98 5.03
N CYS A 52 -6.23 9.09 5.62
CA CYS A 52 -6.39 10.41 5.03
C CYS A 52 -5.63 10.56 3.71
N SER A 53 -4.41 10.03 3.64
CA SER A 53 -3.56 10.08 2.43
C SER A 53 -4.13 9.24 1.28
N SER A 54 -4.75 8.09 1.57
CA SER A 54 -5.42 7.26 0.57
C SER A 54 -6.79 7.80 0.13
N GLY A 55 -7.34 8.80 0.84
CA GLY A 55 -8.68 9.33 0.60
C GLY A 55 -9.80 8.37 1.03
N ASP A 56 -9.52 7.42 1.91
CA ASP A 56 -10.50 6.43 2.37
C ASP A 56 -11.36 7.03 3.49
N THR A 57 -12.44 7.71 3.11
CA THR A 57 -13.28 8.46 4.06
C THR A 57 -13.98 7.55 5.07
N ASP A 58 -14.35 6.33 4.67
CA ASP A 58 -15.00 5.36 5.56
C ASP A 58 -14.06 4.86 6.65
N GLU A 59 -12.78 4.62 6.33
CA GLU A 59 -11.76 4.29 7.31
C GLU A 59 -11.49 5.46 8.27
N VAL A 60 -11.36 6.67 7.73
CA VAL A 60 -11.14 7.90 8.52
C VAL A 60 -12.28 8.08 9.54
N LEU A 61 -13.54 7.99 9.10
CA LEU A 61 -14.70 8.12 10.00
C LEU A 61 -14.67 7.07 11.12
N ARG A 62 -14.37 5.81 10.78
CA ARG A 62 -14.31 4.74 11.78
C ARG A 62 -13.19 4.93 12.80
N LEU A 63 -12.05 5.50 12.38
CA LEU A 63 -10.95 5.83 13.28
C LEU A 63 -11.31 6.98 14.21
N LEU A 64 -12.07 7.98 13.72
CA LEU A 64 -12.59 9.07 14.55
C LEU A 64 -13.60 8.59 15.58
N GLU A 65 -14.52 7.69 15.20
CA GLU A 65 -15.46 7.06 16.13
C GLU A 65 -14.75 6.25 17.23
N ARG A 66 -13.58 5.69 16.91
CA ARG A 66 -12.71 5.00 17.88
C ARG A 66 -11.89 5.94 18.76
N GLY A 67 -11.91 7.25 18.53
CA GLY A 67 -11.20 8.26 19.30
C GLY A 67 -9.76 8.54 18.82
N ALA A 68 -9.46 8.32 17.54
CA ALA A 68 -8.18 8.75 16.97
C ALA A 68 -8.02 10.28 17.06
N ASP A 69 -6.80 10.74 17.38
CA ASP A 69 -6.49 12.17 17.43
C ASP A 69 -6.38 12.76 16.01
N ILE A 70 -7.28 13.69 15.69
CA ILE A 70 -7.32 14.41 14.42
C ILE A 70 -6.03 15.23 14.21
N ASN A 71 -5.43 15.71 15.31
CA ASN A 71 -4.24 16.56 15.28
C ASN A 71 -2.94 15.76 15.36
N TYR A 72 -3.01 14.43 15.25
CA TYR A 72 -1.82 13.60 15.23
C TYR A 72 -0.85 14.09 14.16
N ALA A 73 0.39 14.33 14.58
CA ALA A 73 1.49 14.75 13.72
C ALA A 73 2.50 13.62 13.58
N ASN A 74 3.03 13.42 12.38
CA ASN A 74 4.11 12.46 12.15
C ASN A 74 5.45 12.94 12.76
N VAL A 75 6.52 12.17 12.54
CA VAL A 75 7.88 12.52 13.01
C VAL A 75 8.40 13.85 12.45
N ASP A 76 7.87 14.30 11.31
CA ASP A 76 8.19 15.58 10.68
C ASP A 76 7.33 16.74 11.20
N GLY A 77 6.38 16.46 12.10
CA GLY A 77 5.42 17.45 12.61
C GLY A 77 4.22 17.73 11.69
N LEU A 78 4.00 16.90 10.66
CA LEU A 78 2.93 17.08 9.69
C LEU A 78 1.67 16.34 10.11
N THR A 79 0.54 17.07 10.15
CA THR A 79 -0.80 16.51 10.41
C THR A 79 -1.45 16.00 9.13
N ALA A 80 -2.59 15.31 9.26
CA ALA A 80 -3.39 14.85 8.11
C ALA A 80 -3.70 15.99 7.14
N LEU A 81 -4.03 17.17 7.66
CA LEU A 81 -4.35 18.35 6.85
C LEU A 81 -3.14 18.86 6.04
N HIS A 82 -1.92 18.74 6.56
CA HIS A 82 -0.73 19.12 5.80
C HIS A 82 -0.49 18.19 4.60
N GLN A 83 -0.93 16.93 4.71
CA GLN A 83 -0.68 15.88 3.73
C GLN A 83 -1.78 15.76 2.67
N VAL A 84 -2.97 16.34 2.88
CA VAL A 84 -4.02 16.36 1.85
C VAL A 84 -3.60 17.26 0.70
N ARG A 85 -3.07 16.62 -0.34
CA ARG A 85 -2.91 17.21 -1.67
C ARG A 85 -4.28 17.63 -2.20
N ALA A 86 -4.40 18.89 -2.60
CA ALA A 86 -5.53 19.35 -3.40
C ALA A 86 -5.59 18.59 -4.75
N GLY A 87 -6.44 17.58 -4.82
CA GLY A 87 -6.99 17.03 -6.06
C GLY A 87 -6.13 16.01 -6.85
N PRO A 88 -6.80 15.16 -7.65
CA PRO A 88 -6.14 14.32 -8.62
C PRO A 88 -5.52 15.21 -9.71
N SER A 89 -4.21 15.09 -9.93
CA SER A 89 -3.67 15.37 -11.27
C SER A 89 -3.91 14.11 -12.07
N SER A 90 -5.16 13.89 -12.49
CA SER A 90 -5.41 13.18 -13.73
C SER A 90 -4.92 14.11 -14.84
N ALA A 91 -3.69 13.87 -15.31
CA ALA A 91 -3.17 14.37 -16.57
C ALA A 91 -2.81 13.16 -17.43
#